data_AF-A0A644Z4T6-F1
#
_entry.id   AF-A0A644Z4T6-F1
#
_cell.length_a   1.000
_cell.length_b   1.000
_cell.length_c   1.000
_cell.angle_alpha   90.00
_cell.angle_beta   90.00
_cell.angle_gamma   90.00
#
_symmetry.space_group_name_H-M   'P 1'
#
loop_
_entity.id
_entity.type
_entity.pdbx_description
1 polymer ?
#
loop_
_entity_poly.entity_id
_entity_poly.type
_entity_poly.pdbx_seq_one_letter_code
_entity_poly.pdbx_strand_id
1 'polypeptide(L)'
;MVDIEKYVKSLGLEDVHFKIKIANQQELLGYIDITTGLKSDRRKIIITDLFPLKDKKTGLPWAYGIGVQSIGTGNKARLTVYADKYNSKPFKVGDILFTPPNSTRPNNKGFWYLYDYDYVV
;
A
#
# COMPACT_ATOMS: atom_id res chain seq x y z
N MET A 1 6.69 33.16 -23.27
CA MET A 1 5.80 32.68 -22.19
C MET A 1 6.68 32.03 -21.14
N VAL A 2 6.60 32.48 -19.89
CA VAL A 2 7.21 31.74 -18.79
C VAL A 2 6.50 30.39 -18.73
N ASP A 3 7.27 29.34 -18.87
CA ASP A 3 6.82 27.96 -18.70
C ASP A 3 6.48 27.81 -17.22
N ILE A 4 5.21 28.02 -16.86
CA ILE A 4 4.73 28.13 -15.47
C ILE A 4 5.19 26.91 -14.67
N GLU A 5 5.25 25.74 -15.30
CA GLU A 5 5.76 24.51 -14.70
C GLU A 5 7.24 24.63 -14.29
N LYS A 6 8.10 25.21 -15.14
CA LYS A 6 9.52 25.41 -14.81
C LYS A 6 9.70 26.43 -13.71
N TYR A 7 8.90 27.50 -13.73
CA TYR A 7 8.91 28.51 -12.66
C TYR A 7 8.52 27.87 -11.33
N VAL A 8 7.41 27.13 -11.29
CA VAL A 8 6.94 26.43 -10.08
C VAL A 8 7.95 25.38 -9.60
N LYS A 9 8.56 24.59 -10.50
CA LYS A 9 9.61 23.63 -10.14
C LYS A 9 10.87 24.31 -9.58
N SER A 10 11.18 25.52 -10.02
CA SER A 10 12.33 26.29 -9.54
C SER A 10 12.14 26.89 -8.14
N LEU A 11 10.91 26.92 -7.61
CA LEU A 11 10.61 27.47 -6.29
C LEU A 11 11.05 26.57 -5.12
N GLY A 12 11.55 25.37 -5.40
CA GLY A 12 12.05 24.46 -4.36
C GLY A 12 11.00 24.09 -3.32
N LEU A 13 9.72 24.10 -3.70
CA LEU A 13 8.61 23.78 -2.82
C LEU A 13 8.78 22.36 -2.29
N GLU A 14 8.60 22.21 -0.99
CA GLU A 14 8.65 20.90 -0.34
C GLU A 14 7.53 20.02 -0.89
N ASP A 15 7.86 18.78 -1.22
CA ASP A 15 6.89 17.89 -1.84
C ASP A 15 5.80 17.52 -0.83
N VAL A 16 4.55 17.46 -1.29
CA VAL A 16 3.42 17.15 -0.41
C VAL A 16 3.54 15.72 0.08
N HIS A 17 3.30 15.51 1.38
CA HIS A 17 3.37 14.19 1.99
C HIS A 17 2.50 13.18 1.22
N PHE A 18 2.97 11.93 1.10
CA PHE A 18 2.30 10.90 0.31
C PHE A 18 0.82 10.75 0.68
N LYS A 19 0.50 10.85 1.97
CA LYS A 19 -0.87 10.78 2.47
C LYS A 19 -1.82 11.78 1.80
N ILE A 20 -1.37 13.01 1.56
CA ILE A 20 -2.17 14.06 0.92
C ILE A 20 -2.32 13.78 -0.57
N LYS A 21 -1.24 13.34 -1.23
CA LYS A 21 -1.31 12.94 -2.65
C LYS A 21 -2.27 11.77 -2.87
N ILE A 22 -2.24 10.77 -1.99
CA ILE A 22 -3.14 9.61 -2.01
C ILE A 22 -4.59 10.06 -1.87
N ALA A 23 -4.86 10.87 -0.84
CA ALA A 23 -6.22 11.34 -0.56
C ALA A 23 -6.77 12.13 -1.75
N ASN A 24 -6.00 13.07 -2.29
CA ASN A 24 -6.40 13.88 -3.43
C ASN A 24 -6.62 13.04 -4.69
N GLN A 25 -5.75 12.07 -4.98
CA GLN A 25 -5.93 11.20 -6.15
C GLN A 25 -7.16 10.30 -5.99
N GLN A 26 -7.36 9.71 -4.83
CA GLN A 26 -8.54 8.89 -4.58
C GLN A 26 -9.83 9.71 -4.69
N GLU A 27 -9.84 10.94 -4.17
CA GLU A 27 -10.99 11.85 -4.21
C GLU A 27 -11.27 12.37 -5.62
N LEU A 28 -10.24 12.81 -6.35
CA LEU A 28 -10.39 13.46 -7.65
C LEU A 28 -10.46 12.48 -8.82
N LEU A 29 -9.78 11.33 -8.73
CA LEU A 29 -9.59 10.39 -9.84
C LEU A 29 -10.23 9.02 -9.58
N GLY A 30 -10.55 8.68 -8.32
CA GLY A 30 -11.10 7.38 -7.94
C GLY A 30 -10.08 6.24 -7.92
N TYR A 31 -8.81 6.52 -8.23
CA TYR A 31 -7.70 5.57 -8.14
C TYR A 31 -6.44 6.26 -7.63
N ILE A 32 -5.52 5.47 -7.07
CA ILE A 32 -4.23 5.95 -6.58
C ILE A 32 -3.14 5.45 -7.53
N ASP A 33 -2.36 6.37 -8.07
CA ASP A 33 -1.14 6.06 -8.83
C ASP A 33 0.00 6.93 -8.32
N ILE A 34 0.74 6.38 -7.36
CA ILE A 34 1.91 7.03 -6.76
C ILE A 34 3.08 6.09 -6.97
N THR A 35 3.90 6.44 -7.94
CA THR A 35 5.14 5.73 -8.25
C THR A 35 6.30 6.73 -8.19
N THR A 36 7.21 6.57 -7.24
CA THR A 36 8.33 7.51 -7.04
C THR A 36 9.58 7.12 -7.81
N GLY A 37 9.73 5.84 -8.18
CA GLY A 37 10.95 5.29 -8.78
C GLY A 37 12.14 5.17 -7.80
N LEU A 38 12.01 5.68 -6.56
CA LEU A 38 13.08 5.71 -5.58
C LEU A 38 13.27 4.34 -4.92
N LYS A 39 14.54 3.93 -4.77
CA LYS A 39 14.89 2.65 -4.12
C LYS A 39 14.42 2.59 -2.66
N SER A 40 14.40 3.74 -1.96
CA SER A 40 13.94 3.89 -0.58
C SER A 40 12.45 3.62 -0.39
N ASP A 41 11.65 3.71 -1.46
CA ASP A 41 10.19 3.57 -1.39
C ASP A 41 9.71 2.21 -1.90
N ARG A 42 10.60 1.36 -2.43
CA ARG A 42 10.23 0.04 -2.96
C ARG A 42 9.57 -0.87 -1.92
N ARG A 43 9.91 -0.68 -0.63
CA ARG A 43 9.34 -1.42 0.50
C ARG A 43 8.09 -0.78 1.10
N LYS A 44 7.71 0.41 0.64
CA LYS A 44 6.45 1.04 1.01
C LYS A 44 5.37 0.56 0.04
N ILE A 45 4.29 0.03 0.57
CA ILE A 45 3.13 -0.43 -0.18
C ILE A 45 1.90 0.34 0.25
N ILE A 46 1.01 0.63 -0.69
CA ILE A 46 -0.32 1.15 -0.38
C ILE A 46 -1.35 0.03 -0.46
N ILE A 47 -2.31 0.02 0.46
CA ILE A 47 -3.43 -0.91 0.46
C ILE A 47 -4.51 -0.40 -0.51
N THR A 48 -4.79 -1.17 -1.56
CA THR A 48 -5.80 -0.84 -2.58
C THR A 48 -7.13 -1.53 -2.33
N ASP A 49 -7.10 -2.73 -1.76
CA ASP A 49 -8.28 -3.56 -1.49
C ASP A 49 -8.13 -4.28 -0.16
N LEU A 50 -9.23 -4.53 0.54
CA LEU A 50 -9.27 -5.29 1.79
C LEU A 50 -10.60 -6.03 1.90
N PHE A 51 -10.55 -7.37 1.98
CA PHE A 51 -11.75 -8.20 2.15
C PHE A 51 -11.48 -9.44 3.00
N PRO A 52 -12.45 -9.88 3.83
CA PRO A 52 -12.27 -11.04 4.70
C PRO A 52 -12.32 -12.36 3.91
N LEU A 53 -11.39 -13.26 4.20
CA LEU A 53 -11.40 -14.66 3.79
C LEU A 53 -12.03 -15.48 4.91
N LYS A 54 -13.28 -15.88 4.72
CA LYS A 54 -14.07 -16.56 5.76
C LYS A 54 -13.88 -18.07 5.69
N ASP A 55 -13.79 -18.69 6.87
CA ASP A 55 -13.85 -20.14 7.00
C ASP A 55 -15.27 -20.61 6.66
N LYS A 56 -15.39 -21.68 5.87
CA LYS A 56 -16.68 -22.16 5.37
C LYS A 56 -17.57 -22.74 6.46
N LYS A 57 -17.00 -23.21 7.58
CA LYS A 57 -17.74 -23.86 8.66
C LYS A 57 -18.19 -22.86 9.71
N THR A 58 -17.29 -21.98 10.14
CA THR A 58 -17.54 -21.01 11.22
C THR A 58 -18.08 -19.68 10.70
N GLY A 59 -17.86 -19.34 9.43
CA GLY A 59 -18.18 -18.03 8.86
C GLY A 59 -17.25 -16.91 9.32
N LEU A 60 -16.31 -17.19 10.22
CA LEU A 60 -15.37 -16.21 10.76
C LEU A 60 -14.18 -16.01 9.80
N PRO A 61 -13.64 -14.78 9.68
CA PRO A 61 -12.42 -14.54 8.92
C PRO A 61 -11.23 -15.29 9.52
N TRP A 62 -10.58 -16.15 8.73
CA TRP A 62 -9.30 -16.75 9.11
C TRP A 62 -8.11 -15.93 8.58
N ALA A 63 -8.35 -15.12 7.55
CA ALA A 63 -7.40 -14.19 6.96
C ALA A 63 -8.13 -13.06 6.22
N TYR A 64 -7.36 -12.10 5.73
CA TYR A 64 -7.80 -11.02 4.87
C TYR A 64 -7.03 -11.06 3.55
N GLY A 65 -7.76 -11.01 2.44
CA GLY A 65 -7.18 -10.78 1.12
C GLY A 65 -6.97 -9.28 0.94
N ILE A 66 -5.77 -8.91 0.51
CA ILE A 66 -5.41 -7.50 0.30
C ILE A 66 -4.86 -7.28 -1.10
N GLY A 67 -5.28 -6.18 -1.70
CA GLY A 67 -4.64 -5.60 -2.88
C GLY A 67 -3.57 -4.62 -2.43
N VAL A 68 -2.39 -4.69 -3.02
CA VAL A 68 -1.27 -3.80 -2.68
C VAL A 68 -0.60 -3.25 -3.94
N GLN A 69 -0.09 -2.03 -3.84
CA GLN A 69 0.76 -1.42 -4.87
C GLN A 69 2.06 -0.90 -4.24
N SER A 70 3.22 -1.22 -4.81
CA SER A 70 4.49 -0.65 -4.37
C SER A 70 4.58 0.82 -4.76
N ILE A 71 4.94 1.69 -3.81
CA ILE A 71 5.18 3.11 -4.09
C ILE A 71 6.46 3.30 -4.90
N GLY A 72 7.49 2.47 -4.66
CA GLY A 72 8.75 2.59 -5.39
C GLY A 72 8.69 2.11 -6.84
N THR A 73 7.89 1.08 -7.15
CA THR A 73 7.86 0.48 -8.50
C THR A 73 6.52 0.56 -9.22
N GLY A 74 5.42 0.89 -8.54
CA GLY A 74 4.07 0.85 -9.10
C GLY A 74 3.50 -0.57 -9.27
N ASN A 75 4.28 -1.61 -8.99
CA ASN A 75 3.84 -2.99 -9.16
C ASN A 75 2.70 -3.32 -8.20
N LYS A 76 1.64 -3.92 -8.76
CA LYS A 76 0.48 -4.39 -8.02
C LYS A 76 0.61 -5.87 -7.68
N ALA A 77 0.14 -6.28 -6.51
CA ALA A 77 0.09 -7.67 -6.08
C ALA A 77 -1.14 -7.93 -5.21
N ARG A 78 -1.51 -9.21 -5.10
CA ARG A 78 -2.48 -9.69 -4.12
C ARG A 78 -1.75 -10.49 -3.06
N LEU A 79 -1.98 -10.13 -1.79
CA LEU A 79 -1.40 -10.80 -0.64
C LEU A 79 -2.51 -11.28 0.30
N THR A 80 -2.14 -12.19 1.20
CA THR A 80 -2.99 -12.65 2.29
C THR A 80 -2.37 -12.27 3.63
N VAL A 81 -3.18 -11.76 4.57
CA VAL A 81 -2.76 -11.46 5.94
C VAL A 81 -3.58 -12.34 6.88
N TYR A 82 -2.93 -13.06 7.80
CA TYR A 82 -3.67 -13.83 8.79
C TYR A 82 -4.51 -12.91 9.68
N ALA A 83 -5.69 -13.39 10.09
CA ALA A 83 -6.62 -12.59 10.87
C ALA A 83 -6.04 -12.16 12.22
N ASP A 84 -5.23 -13.00 12.87
CA ASP A 84 -4.52 -12.67 14.11
C ASP A 84 -3.59 -11.45 13.94
N LYS A 85 -2.78 -11.44 12.88
CA LYS A 85 -1.87 -10.35 12.56
C LYS A 85 -2.64 -9.07 12.23
N TYR A 86 -3.65 -9.16 11.38
CA TYR A 86 -4.51 -8.01 11.05
C TYR A 86 -5.20 -7.46 12.29
N ASN A 87 -5.82 -8.31 13.11
CA ASN A 87 -6.54 -7.89 14.31
C ASN A 87 -5.62 -7.25 15.36
N SER A 88 -4.34 -7.64 15.41
CA SER A 88 -3.35 -7.00 16.28
C SER A 88 -2.98 -5.57 15.84
N LYS A 89 -3.04 -5.27 14.54
CA LYS A 89 -2.60 -3.99 13.96
C LYS A 89 -3.42 -3.66 12.69
N PRO A 90 -4.71 -3.30 12.83
CA PRO A 90 -5.63 -3.24 11.70
C PRO A 90 -5.39 -2.00 10.82
N PHE A 91 -5.26 -2.21 9.52
CA PHE A 91 -5.11 -1.16 8.51
C PHE A 91 -6.34 -1.11 7.59
N LYS A 92 -6.46 -0.04 6.80
CA LYS A 92 -7.55 0.16 5.84
C LYS A 92 -7.02 0.47 4.43
N VAL A 93 -7.93 0.44 3.46
CA VAL A 93 -7.65 0.92 2.10
C VAL A 93 -7.18 2.38 2.16
N GLY A 94 -6.11 2.68 1.41
CA GLY A 94 -5.42 3.97 1.40
C GLY A 94 -4.28 4.10 2.41
N ASP A 95 -4.14 3.18 3.39
CA ASP A 95 -3.00 3.20 4.29
C ASP A 95 -1.70 2.81 3.56
N ILE A 96 -0.60 3.45 3.96
CA ILE A 96 0.75 3.10 3.52
C ILE A 96 1.43 2.27 4.61
N LEU A 97 1.89 1.08 4.21
CA LEU A 97 2.63 0.19 5.06
C LEU A 97 4.08 0.07 4.58
N PHE A 98 5.01 0.04 5.53
CA PHE A 98 6.37 -0.42 5.31
C PHE A 98 6.42 -1.93 5.48
N THR A 99 7.04 -2.60 4.51
CA THR A 99 7.28 -4.06 4.54
C THR A 99 8.76 -4.33 4.81
N PRO A 100 9.12 -4.77 6.02
CA PRO A 100 10.48 -5.20 6.33
C PRO A 100 10.98 -6.32 5.38
N PRO A 101 12.30 -6.58 5.33
CA PRO A 101 12.82 -7.73 4.62
C PRO A 101 12.13 -9.03 5.05
N ASN A 102 11.84 -9.91 4.09
CA ASN A 102 11.20 -11.22 4.31
C ASN A 102 9.76 -11.19 4.87
N SER A 103 9.14 -10.02 4.92
CA SER A 103 7.76 -9.86 5.36
C SER A 103 6.73 -10.27 4.30
N THR A 104 7.10 -10.28 3.02
CA THR A 104 6.28 -10.81 1.93
C THR A 104 6.92 -12.07 1.35
N ARG A 105 6.23 -13.20 1.48
CA ARG A 105 6.71 -14.49 0.94
C ARG A 105 5.56 -15.43 0.63
N PRO A 106 5.73 -16.36 -0.34
CA PRO A 106 4.74 -17.38 -0.60
C PRO A 106 4.67 -18.40 0.54
N ASN A 107 3.47 -18.94 0.77
CA ASN A 107 3.29 -20.14 1.55
C ASN A 107 3.70 -21.39 0.74
N ASN A 108 3.64 -22.57 1.37
CA ASN A 108 3.98 -23.85 0.72
C ASN A 108 3.09 -24.20 -0.49
N LYS A 109 2.00 -23.46 -0.72
CA LYS A 109 1.06 -23.64 -1.84
C LYS A 109 1.21 -22.54 -2.91
N GLY A 110 2.21 -21.66 -2.79
CA GLY A 110 2.50 -20.59 -3.76
C GLY A 110 1.68 -19.31 -3.59
N PHE A 111 0.79 -19.23 -2.60
CA PHE A 111 0.04 -18.00 -2.31
C PHE A 111 0.91 -17.03 -1.53
N TRP A 112 0.94 -15.76 -1.92
CA TRP A 112 1.75 -14.75 -1.26
C TRP A 112 1.09 -14.19 0.00
N TYR A 113 1.86 -14.09 1.07
CA TYR A 113 1.41 -13.59 2.37
C TYR A 113 2.21 -12.37 2.80
N LEU A 114 1.55 -11.49 3.56
CA LEU A 114 2.19 -10.43 4.33
C LEU A 114 2.24 -10.85 5.80
N TYR A 115 3.42 -11.20 6.26
CA TYR A 115 3.68 -11.67 7.62
C TYR A 115 3.97 -10.53 8.60
N ASP A 116 4.53 -9.42 8.12
CA ASP A 116 4.90 -8.30 8.98
C ASP A 116 4.84 -6.94 8.28
N TYR A 117 4.54 -5.89 9.04
CA TYR A 117 4.42 -4.54 8.50
C TYR A 117 4.42 -3.48 9.60
N ASP A 118 4.86 -2.28 9.21
CA ASP A 118 4.78 -1.06 10.00
C ASP A 118 4.01 0.03 9.28
N TYR A 119 3.42 0.96 10.02
CA TYR A 119 2.83 2.15 9.41
C TYR A 119 3.93 3.11 9.02
N VAL A 120 3.78 3.72 7.85
CA VAL A 120 4.54 4.91 7.50
C VAL A 120 3.75 6.10 8.05
N VAL A 121 4.31 6.81 9.03
CA VAL A 121 3.76 8.05 9.59
C VAL A 121 3.88 9.17 8.57
#